data_AF-G4CQZ2-F1
#
_entry.id   AF-G4CQZ2-F1
#
_cell.length_a   1.000
_cell.length_b   1.000
_cell.length_c   1.000
_cell.angle_alpha   90.00
_cell.angle_beta   90.00
_cell.angle_gamma   90.00
#
_symmetry.space_group_name_H-M   'P 1'
#
loop_
_entity.id
_entity.type
_entity.pdbx_description
1 polymer ?
#
loop_
_entity_poly.entity_id
_entity_poly.type
_entity_poly.pdbx_seq_one_letter_code
_entity_poly.pdbx_strand_id
1 'polypeptide(L)' 'MQALARHSETEEWLVVYRALYGEYGLWVRPAAMFTEKVEHQGHTVSRFTLIQAT' A
#
# COMPACT_ATOMS: atom_id res chain seq x y z
N MET A 1 -12.59 -0.53 0.07
CA MET A 1 -12.18 -0.81 -1.32
C MET A 1 -10.68 -0.74 -1.39
N GLN A 2 -10.04 -1.84 -1.79
CA GLN A 2 -8.62 -1.89 -2.16
C GLN A 2 -8.61 -2.27 -3.63
N ALA A 3 -7.92 -1.50 -4.47
CA ALA A 3 -7.89 -1.73 -5.92
C ALA A 3 -6.47 -1.54 -6.45
N LEU A 4 -6.16 -2.24 -7.54
CA LEU A 4 -4.96 -1.97 -8.34
C LEU A 4 -5.31 -0.97 -9.43
N ALA A 5 -4.42 -0.02 -9.66
CA ALA A 5 -4.52 0.97 -10.73
C ALA A 5 -3.23 1.00 -11.55
N ARG A 6 -3.33 1.47 -12.79
CA ARG A 6 -2.18 1.71 -13.66
C ARG A 6 -1.94 3.21 -13.79
N HIS A 7 -0.73 3.66 -13.49
CA HIS A 7 -0.35 5.05 -13.70
C HIS A 7 -0.29 5.30 -15.21
N SER A 8 -1.07 6.24 -15.75
CA SER A 8 -1.25 6.39 -17.20
C SER A 8 0.00 6.87 -17.93
N GLU A 9 0.87 7.63 -17.26
CA GLU A 9 2.06 8.21 -17.90
C GLU A 9 3.29 7.29 -17.81
N THR A 10 3.36 6.46 -16.76
CA THR A 10 4.54 5.62 -16.46
C THR A 10 4.26 4.15 -16.59
N GLU A 11 2.98 3.79 -16.75
CA GLU A 11 2.51 2.42 -16.69
C GLU A 11 3.02 1.70 -15.44
N GLU A 12 3.04 2.34 -14.27
CA GLU A 12 3.40 1.67 -13.03
C GLU A 12 2.17 1.12 -12.31
N TRP A 13 2.32 0.00 -11.61
CA TRP A 13 1.24 -0.54 -10.79
C TRP A 13 1.15 0.28 -9.51
N LEU A 14 -0.06 0.72 -9.18
CA LEU A 14 -0.38 1.42 -7.94
C LEU A 14 -1.40 0.62 -7.14
N VAL A 15 -1.34 0.76 -5.82
CA VAL A 15 -2.37 0.29 -4.88
C VAL A 15 -3.16 1.50 -4.41
N VAL A 16 -4.48 1.45 -4.60
CA VAL A 16 -5.44 2.44 -4.08
C VAL A 16 -6.08 1.86 -2.82
N TYR A 17 -5.95 2.58 -1.70
CA TYR A 17 -6.51 2.15 -0.41
C TYR A 17 -7.02 3.32 0.42
N ARG A 18 -7.88 3.04 1.39
CA ARG A 18 -8.37 4.03 2.35
C ARG A 18 -7.53 3.95 3.62
N ALA A 19 -6.98 5.08 4.07
CA ALA A 19 -6.37 5.16 5.38
C ALA A 19 -7.45 5.02 6.46
N LEU A 20 -7.16 4.29 7.53
CA LEU A 20 -8.07 4.11 8.68
C LEU A 20 -7.71 5.04 9.85
N TYR A 21 -6.97 6.10 9.55
CA TYR A 21 -6.47 7.09 10.50
C TYR A 21 -6.61 8.50 9.91
N GLY A 22 -6.54 9.51 10.76
CA GLY A 22 -6.75 10.92 10.36
C GLY A 22 -8.13 11.11 9.72
N GLU A 23 -8.17 11.83 8.60
CA GLU A 23 -9.39 12.14 7.85
C GLU A 23 -9.94 10.96 7.01
N TYR A 24 -9.45 9.74 7.23
CA TYR A 24 -9.86 8.54 6.48
C TYR A 24 -9.75 8.70 4.95
N GLY A 25 -8.73 9.43 4.49
CA GLY A 25 -8.54 9.76 3.08
C GLY A 25 -8.29 8.55 2.17
N LEU A 26 -8.43 8.77 0.86
CA LEU A 26 -8.05 7.80 -0.17
C LEU A 26 -6.61 8.06 -0.62
N TRP A 27 -5.78 7.03 -0.57
CA TRP A 27 -4.35 7.09 -0.83
C TRP A 27 -3.98 6.20 -2.01
N VAL A 28 -2.91 6.60 -2.71
CA VAL A 28 -2.27 5.81 -3.75
C VAL A 28 -0.79 5.63 -3.43
N ARG A 29 -0.26 4.44 -3.70
CA ARG A 29 1.17 4.13 -3.53
C ARG A 29 1.64 3.17 -4.62
N PRO A 30 2.90 3.24 -5.09
CA PRO A 30 3.46 2.21 -5.96
C PRO A 30 3.30 0.82 -5.36
N ALA A 31 2.87 -0.14 -6.17
CA ALA A 31 2.65 -1.52 -5.73
C ALA A 31 3.95 -2.15 -5.23
N ALA A 32 5.08 -1.87 -5.89
CA ALA A 32 6.41 -2.31 -5.45
C ALA A 32 6.71 -1.85 -4.02
N MET A 33 6.43 -0.58 -3.70
CA MET A 33 6.59 -0.05 -2.35
C MET A 33 5.56 -0.61 -1.37
N PHE A 34 4.34 -0.87 -1.82
CA PHE A 34 3.31 -1.45 -0.96
C PHE A 34 3.69 -2.87 -0.50
N THR A 35 4.30 -3.67 -1.39
CA THR A 35 4.72 -5.05 -1.10
C THR A 35 6.14 -5.18 -0.56
N GLU A 36 6.87 -4.06 -0.41
CA GLU A 36 8.26 -4.12 0.03
C GLU A 36 8.39 -4.50 1.51
N LYS A 37 9.59 -4.96 1.89
CA LYS A 37 9.97 -5.09 3.29
C LYS A 37 10.74 -3.86 3.73
N VAL A 38 10.56 -3.47 4.99
CA VAL A 38 11.20 -2.31 5.62
C VAL A 38 11.83 -2.70 6.93
N GLU A 39 12.86 -1.97 7.35
CA GLU A 39 13.32 -2.04 8.73
C GLU A 39 12.35 -1.30 9.66
N HIS A 40 11.89 -2.01 10.69
CA HIS A 40 11.07 -1.46 11.75
C HIS A 40 11.56 -2.05 13.08
N GLN A 41 11.99 -1.18 14.00
CA GLN A 41 12.52 -1.58 15.32
C GLN A 41 13.63 -2.66 15.22
N GLY A 42 14.56 -2.48 14.28
CA GLY A 42 15.68 -3.41 14.07
C GLY A 42 15.32 -4.74 13.37
N HIS A 43 14.07 -4.91 12.94
CA HIS A 43 13.61 -6.11 12.24
C HIS A 43 13.14 -5.78 10.82
N THR A 44 13.45 -6.65 9.86
CA THR A 44 12.91 -6.55 8.51
C THR A 44 11.50 -7.14 8.45
N VAL A 45 10.49 -6.30 8.22
CA VAL A 45 9.07 -6.68 8.19
C VAL A 45 8.40 -6.22 6.89
N SER A 46 7.31 -6.87 6.47
CA SER A 46 6.50 -6.38 5.36
C SER A 46 5.94 -4.99 5.68
N ARG A 47 6.00 -4.05 4.73
CA ARG A 47 5.48 -2.70 4.93
C ARG A 47 3.99 -2.70 5.27
N PHE A 48 3.23 -3.56 4.60
CA PHE A 48 1.82 -3.81 4.89
C PHE A 48 1.58 -5.30 5.06
N THR A 49 0.76 -5.64 6.06
CA THR A 49 0.39 -7.02 6.39
C THR A 49 -1.12 -7.14 6.38
N LEU A 50 -1.64 -8.17 5.70
CA LEU A 50 -3.05 -8.50 5.73
C LEU A 50 -3.42 -9.05 7.12
N ILE A 51 -4.34 -8.39 7.80
CA ILE A 51 -4.82 -8.82 9.12
C ILE A 51 -6.02 -9.78 9.01
N GLN A 52 -6.88 -9.57 8.00
CA GLN A 52 -8.05 -10.40 7.76
C GLN A 52 -8.46 -10.33 6.28
N ALA A 53 -8.75 -11.47 5.66
CA ALA A 53 -9.48 -11.55 4.41
C ALA A 53 -10.97 -11.78 4.71
N THR A 54 -11.86 -11.09 4.00
CA THR A 54 -13.31 -11.31 4.07
C THR A 54 -13.73 -12.28 2.97
#